data_AF-A0A7J6LCS3-F1
#
_entry.id   AF-A0A7J6LCS3-F1
#
_cell.length_a   1.000
_cell.length_b   1.000
_cell.length_c   1.000
_cell.angle_alpha   90.00
_cell.angle_beta   90.00
_cell.angle_gamma   90.00
#
_symmetry.space_group_name_H-M   'P 1'
#
loop_
_entity.id
_entity.type
_entity.pdbx_description
1 polymer ?
#
loop_
_entity_poly.entity_id
_entity_poly.type
_entity_poly.pdbx_seq_one_letter_code
_entity_poly.pdbx_strand_id
1 'polypeptide(L)'
;MVKRVRFASKELGPTAKFSEVEEEVEEESIEEEAVESIEDINKDPYYLEEAEYINTEHRWRNRQRVLIFGSRGITSRMFGIPRNHPKSKPFYDHIMSFYWLDNKIWIRHYQISPESSPESTINNPNKQTLTEIGPRMVLEPILILAGSFSGDVIYRNIRYESPTEIRRQMKRVRAVEHEAKVVEYEKSKMRKIAANLEEDDLDEIFGSKKKEEQLQQHIEIDDEEEEEVAE
;
A
#
# COMPACT_ATOMS: atom_id res chain seq x y z
N MET A 1 13.89 -37.78 -26.44
CA MET A 1 13.70 -38.13 -27.87
C MET A 1 12.83 -37.05 -28.50
N VAL A 2 13.43 -36.16 -29.28
CA VAL A 2 12.78 -35.02 -29.94
C VAL A 2 12.19 -35.49 -31.26
N LYS A 3 10.92 -35.21 -31.55
CA LYS A 3 10.36 -35.26 -32.91
C LYS A 3 9.43 -34.07 -33.17
N ARG A 4 9.44 -33.69 -34.44
CA ARG A 4 9.34 -32.35 -35.01
C ARG A 4 8.05 -32.22 -35.83
N VAL A 5 7.45 -31.03 -35.73
CA VAL A 5 6.48 -30.31 -36.59
C VAL A 5 6.26 -30.85 -38.03
N ARG A 6 5.02 -30.74 -38.54
CA ARG A 6 4.67 -30.17 -39.87
C ARG A 6 3.16 -29.90 -40.06
N PHE A 7 2.87 -28.72 -40.63
CA PHE A 7 1.58 -28.26 -41.19
C PHE A 7 1.40 -28.72 -42.64
N ALA A 8 0.14 -28.84 -43.11
CA ALA A 8 -0.30 -28.89 -44.52
C ALA A 8 -1.80 -28.50 -44.55
N SER A 9 -2.22 -27.31 -45.02
CA SER A 9 -2.39 -26.79 -46.40
C SER A 9 -3.74 -27.16 -47.07
N LYS A 10 -4.61 -26.14 -47.12
CA LYS A 10 -5.67 -25.66 -48.05
C LYS A 10 -6.16 -26.49 -49.27
N GLU A 11 -7.31 -26.03 -49.78
CA GLU A 11 -8.03 -26.28 -51.07
C GLU A 11 -9.13 -27.37 -51.03
N LEU A 12 -10.26 -27.37 -51.78
CA LEU A 12 -11.23 -26.40 -52.35
C LEU A 12 -12.25 -27.26 -53.17
N GLY A 13 -13.58 -27.09 -52.98
CA GLY A 13 -14.67 -27.52 -53.92
C GLY A 13 -14.87 -29.03 -54.20
N PRO A 14 -15.99 -29.50 -54.85
CA PRO A 14 -16.88 -28.77 -55.76
C PRO A 14 -18.41 -28.95 -55.50
N THR A 15 -19.17 -28.45 -56.46
CA THR A 15 -20.55 -27.90 -56.52
C THR A 15 -21.71 -28.87 -56.84
N ALA A 16 -22.93 -28.34 -56.60
CA ALA A 16 -24.22 -28.56 -57.28
C ALA A 16 -25.14 -29.73 -56.84
N LYS A 17 -26.41 -29.42 -56.52
CA LYS A 17 -27.54 -29.38 -57.48
C LYS A 17 -28.82 -28.77 -56.88
N PHE A 18 -29.46 -27.91 -57.66
CA PHE A 18 -30.84 -27.42 -57.51
C PHE A 18 -31.83 -28.48 -58.02
N SER A 19 -33.03 -28.54 -57.41
CA SER A 19 -34.25 -29.08 -58.02
C SER A 19 -35.42 -28.17 -57.66
N GLU A 20 -36.06 -27.64 -58.69
CA GLU A 20 -37.20 -26.72 -58.69
C GLU A 20 -38.47 -27.35 -58.11
N VAL A 21 -39.24 -26.55 -57.39
CA VAL A 21 -40.71 -26.65 -57.32
C VAL A 21 -41.24 -25.21 -57.37
N GLU A 22 -41.87 -24.86 -58.49
CA GLU A 22 -42.72 -23.67 -58.63
C GLU A 22 -44.14 -24.03 -58.20
N GLU A 23 -44.78 -23.17 -57.41
CA GLU A 23 -46.20 -22.84 -57.60
C GLU A 23 -46.46 -21.45 -56.99
N GLU A 24 -46.68 -20.47 -57.88
CA GLU A 24 -47.11 -19.11 -57.58
C GLU A 24 -48.58 -19.09 -57.15
N VAL A 25 -48.93 -18.10 -56.31
CA VAL A 25 -50.08 -17.16 -56.42
C VAL A 25 -50.58 -16.79 -55.02
N GLU A 26 -50.19 -15.59 -54.55
CA GLU A 26 -51.01 -14.60 -53.79
C GLU A 26 -50.09 -13.38 -53.46
N GLU A 27 -49.83 -12.53 -54.46
CA GLU A 27 -48.91 -11.37 -54.35
C GLU A 27 -49.58 -10.01 -54.01
N GLU A 28 -50.90 -9.91 -53.94
CA GLU A 28 -51.56 -8.59 -53.84
C GLU A 28 -51.71 -8.01 -52.42
N SER A 29 -51.30 -8.72 -51.36
CA SER A 29 -51.44 -8.24 -49.97
C SER A 29 -50.14 -7.75 -49.32
N ILE A 30 -49.00 -7.82 -50.01
CA ILE A 30 -47.67 -7.57 -49.44
C ILE A 30 -47.21 -6.11 -49.63
N GLU A 31 -47.75 -5.40 -50.63
CA GLU A 31 -47.24 -4.08 -51.02
C GLU A 31 -47.58 -2.95 -50.03
N GLU A 32 -48.67 -3.07 -49.26
CA GLU A 32 -49.04 -2.05 -48.25
C GLU A 32 -48.30 -2.21 -46.91
N GLU A 33 -47.89 -3.43 -46.52
CA GLU A 33 -47.04 -3.65 -45.33
C GLU A 33 -45.58 -3.22 -45.58
N ALA A 34 -45.11 -3.24 -46.83
CA ALA A 34 -43.73 -2.91 -47.17
C ALA A 34 -43.39 -1.42 -46.96
N VAL A 35 -44.36 -0.51 -47.13
CA VAL A 35 -44.09 0.94 -47.07
C VAL A 35 -44.02 1.47 -45.62
N GLU A 36 -44.70 0.84 -44.67
CA GLU A 36 -44.63 1.20 -43.24
C GLU A 36 -43.33 0.70 -42.57
N SER A 37 -42.66 -0.30 -43.18
CA SER A 37 -41.41 -0.87 -42.68
C SER A 37 -40.14 -0.09 -43.06
N ILE A 38 -40.20 0.87 -43.98
CA ILE A 38 -39.00 1.53 -44.55
C ILE A 38 -38.48 2.66 -43.66
N GLU A 39 -39.30 3.28 -42.82
CA GLU A 39 -38.87 4.35 -41.89
C GLU A 39 -38.12 3.83 -40.64
N ASP A 40 -38.23 2.53 -40.34
CA ASP A 40 -37.55 1.90 -39.20
C ASP A 40 -36.19 1.27 -39.55
N ILE A 41 -35.77 1.29 -40.83
CA ILE A 41 -34.57 0.57 -41.29
C ILE A 41 -33.25 1.26 -40.89
N ASN A 42 -33.25 2.49 -40.36
CA ASN A 42 -31.97 3.18 -40.13
C ASN A 42 -31.92 4.11 -38.90
N LYS A 43 -32.31 3.60 -37.73
CA LYS A 43 -32.07 4.30 -36.45
C LYS A 43 -30.69 4.05 -35.86
N ASP A 44 -30.09 2.89 -36.16
CA ASP A 44 -28.72 2.56 -35.75
C ASP A 44 -28.06 1.56 -36.73
N PRO A 45 -27.44 2.04 -37.83
CA PRO A 45 -26.82 1.18 -38.84
C PRO A 45 -25.61 0.38 -38.32
N TYR A 46 -25.15 0.66 -37.10
CA TYR A 46 -23.96 0.04 -36.52
C TYR A 46 -24.26 -0.80 -35.28
N TYR A 47 -25.53 -1.02 -34.91
CA TYR A 47 -25.94 -1.83 -33.75
C TYR A 47 -25.16 -1.47 -32.47
N LEU A 48 -24.97 -0.16 -32.26
CA LEU A 48 -24.23 0.42 -31.13
C LEU A 48 -25.04 0.33 -29.82
N GLU A 49 -26.38 0.30 -29.90
CA GLU A 49 -27.26 0.19 -28.72
C GLU A 49 -27.04 -1.11 -27.92
N GLU A 50 -26.71 -2.20 -28.61
CA GLU A 50 -26.45 -3.52 -28.00
C GLU A 50 -24.95 -3.84 -27.87
N ALA A 51 -24.07 -2.92 -28.28
CA ALA A 51 -22.63 -3.13 -28.26
C ALA A 51 -22.11 -3.22 -26.81
N GLU A 52 -21.94 -4.45 -26.32
CA GLU A 52 -21.48 -4.78 -24.96
C GLU A 52 -20.15 -4.08 -24.56
N TYR A 53 -19.34 -3.67 -25.54
CA TYR A 53 -18.04 -3.01 -25.33
C TYR A 53 -18.13 -1.47 -25.17
N ILE A 54 -19.25 -0.84 -25.56
CA ILE A 54 -19.48 0.61 -25.39
C ILE A 54 -20.05 0.90 -24.00
N ASN A 55 -20.65 -0.12 -23.38
CA ASN A 55 -21.22 -0.04 -22.05
C ASN A 55 -20.10 0.14 -21.02
N THR A 56 -19.77 1.41 -20.74
CA THR A 56 -18.87 1.76 -19.65
C THR A 56 -19.55 1.35 -18.35
N GLU A 57 -19.04 0.30 -17.70
CA GLU A 57 -19.51 -0.10 -16.37
C GLU A 57 -19.36 1.11 -15.42
N HIS A 58 -20.43 1.88 -15.21
CA HIS A 58 -20.48 2.96 -14.22
C HIS A 58 -20.47 2.42 -12.78
N ARG A 59 -20.44 1.09 -12.61
CA ARG A 59 -20.11 0.46 -11.35
C ARG A 59 -18.67 0.82 -11.01
N TRP A 60 -18.53 1.74 -10.08
CA TRP A 60 -17.36 1.88 -9.22
C TRP A 60 -16.97 0.49 -8.66
N ARG A 61 -16.14 -0.24 -9.39
CA ARG A 61 -15.47 -1.43 -8.91
C ARG A 61 -14.17 -0.98 -8.31
N ASN A 62 -14.27 -0.41 -7.11
CA ASN A 62 -13.10 -0.25 -6.29
C ASN A 62 -12.53 -1.65 -6.02
N ARG A 63 -11.51 -2.04 -6.79
CA ARG A 63 -10.73 -3.27 -6.60
C ARG A 63 -9.84 -3.19 -5.36
N GLN A 64 -9.85 -2.07 -4.62
CA GLN A 64 -9.45 -2.08 -3.22
C GLN A 64 -10.49 -2.92 -2.47
N ARG A 65 -10.09 -4.14 -2.09
CA ARG A 65 -10.91 -5.08 -1.36
C ARG A 65 -11.40 -4.40 -0.07
N VAL A 66 -12.61 -3.84 -0.11
CA VAL A 66 -13.36 -3.52 1.11
C VAL A 66 -13.69 -4.88 1.70
N LEU A 67 -12.90 -5.27 2.71
CA LEU A 67 -13.18 -6.48 3.46
C LEU A 67 -14.41 -6.21 4.30
N ILE A 68 -15.59 -6.51 3.74
CA ILE A 68 -16.84 -6.52 4.49
C ILE A 68 -16.73 -7.71 5.45
N PHE A 69 -16.30 -7.47 6.69
CA PHE A 69 -16.46 -8.44 7.76
C PHE A 69 -17.95 -8.74 7.86
N GLY A 70 -18.35 -9.95 7.46
CA GLY A 70 -19.76 -10.35 7.41
C GLY A 70 -20.49 -10.12 8.73
N SER A 71 -21.81 -10.04 8.68
CA SER A 71 -22.71 -9.77 9.82
C SER A 71 -22.60 -10.75 11.01
N ARG A 72 -21.83 -11.83 10.87
CA ARG A 72 -21.56 -12.84 11.92
C ARG A 72 -20.10 -12.87 12.40
N GLY A 73 -19.26 -11.95 11.93
CA GLY A 73 -17.84 -11.88 12.30
C GLY A 73 -17.57 -11.16 13.62
N ILE A 74 -16.34 -11.28 14.13
CA ILE A 74 -15.89 -10.65 15.38
C ILE A 74 -16.07 -9.13 15.38
N THR A 75 -15.85 -8.48 14.24
CA THR A 75 -15.98 -7.02 14.08
C THR A 75 -17.40 -6.55 14.38
N SER A 76 -18.42 -7.24 13.88
CA SER A 76 -19.82 -6.90 14.13
C SER A 76 -20.22 -7.05 15.61
N ARG A 77 -19.60 -8.01 16.32
CA ARG A 77 -19.85 -8.25 17.75
C ARG A 77 -19.10 -7.26 18.65
N MET A 78 -17.92 -6.81 18.24
CA MET A 78 -17.08 -5.90 19.02
C MET A 78 -17.43 -4.43 18.78
N PHE A 79 -17.65 -4.03 17.53
CA PHE A 79 -17.91 -2.62 17.16
C PHE A 79 -19.39 -2.33 16.87
N GLY A 80 -20.23 -3.35 16.73
CA GLY A 80 -21.66 -3.17 16.53
C GLY A 80 -22.39 -2.88 17.85
N ILE A 81 -23.42 -2.05 17.77
CA ILE A 81 -24.33 -1.81 18.89
C ILE A 81 -25.37 -2.95 18.87
N PRO A 82 -25.51 -3.72 19.97
CA PRO A 82 -26.51 -4.78 20.00
C PRO A 82 -27.92 -4.20 19.89
N ARG A 83 -28.83 -4.98 19.30
CA ARG A 83 -30.23 -4.56 19.14
C ARG A 83 -30.82 -4.27 20.53
N ASN A 84 -31.53 -3.15 20.64
CA ASN A 84 -32.19 -2.69 21.86
C ASN A 84 -31.24 -2.41 23.05
N HIS A 85 -30.03 -1.91 22.77
CA HIS A 85 -29.17 -1.41 23.84
C HIS A 85 -29.84 -0.22 24.55
N PRO A 86 -29.93 -0.17 25.88
CA PRO A 86 -30.70 0.86 26.60
C PRO A 86 -30.20 2.29 26.38
N LYS A 87 -28.94 2.45 25.92
CA LYS A 87 -28.33 3.75 25.60
C LYS A 87 -28.21 4.01 24.10
N SER A 88 -28.72 3.14 23.22
CA SER A 88 -28.67 3.39 21.78
C SER A 88 -29.68 4.46 21.37
N LYS A 89 -29.25 5.39 20.53
CA LYS A 89 -30.14 6.34 19.88
C LYS A 89 -30.76 5.72 18.62
N PRO A 90 -32.00 6.07 18.25
CA PRO A 90 -32.72 5.48 17.12
C PRO A 90 -32.28 6.01 15.74
N PHE A 91 -31.10 6.62 15.62
CA PHE A 91 -30.61 7.25 14.39
C PHE A 91 -29.19 6.78 14.06
N TYR A 92 -28.86 6.78 12.77
CA TYR A 92 -27.51 6.53 12.27
C TYR A 92 -26.76 7.85 12.20
N ASP A 93 -25.79 8.04 13.09
CA ASP A 93 -25.01 9.27 13.20
C ASP A 93 -23.63 9.11 12.54
N HIS A 94 -23.07 7.90 12.59
CA HIS A 94 -21.70 7.64 12.17
C HIS A 94 -21.53 6.28 11.49
N ILE A 95 -20.51 6.18 10.64
CA ILE A 95 -20.09 4.97 9.93
C ILE A 95 -18.62 4.71 10.24
N MET A 96 -18.31 3.45 10.58
CA MET A 96 -16.94 2.98 10.69
C MET A 96 -16.60 2.10 9.48
N SER A 97 -15.57 2.49 8.73
CA SER A 97 -15.13 1.81 7.52
C SER A 97 -13.83 1.05 7.76
N PHE A 98 -13.79 -0.20 7.28
CA PHE A 98 -12.62 -1.07 7.35
C PHE A 98 -12.05 -1.29 5.95
N TYR A 99 -10.79 -0.94 5.73
CA TYR A 99 -10.09 -1.18 4.47
C TYR A 99 -8.95 -2.17 4.69
N TRP A 100 -8.78 -3.09 3.76
CA TRP A 100 -7.63 -3.99 3.74
C TRP A 100 -6.63 -3.53 2.67
N LEU A 101 -5.51 -2.97 3.11
CA LEU A 101 -4.46 -2.45 2.24
C LEU A 101 -3.09 -2.77 2.85
N ASP A 102 -2.16 -3.23 2.02
CA ASP A 102 -0.77 -3.56 2.41
C ASP A 102 -0.65 -4.50 3.62
N ASN A 103 -1.49 -5.54 3.65
CA ASN A 103 -1.58 -6.49 4.77
C ASN A 103 -1.93 -5.86 6.13
N LYS A 104 -2.45 -4.62 6.11
CA LYS A 104 -2.92 -3.89 7.29
C LYS A 104 -4.41 -3.58 7.15
N ILE A 105 -5.07 -3.48 8.28
CA ILE A 105 -6.47 -3.10 8.41
C ILE A 105 -6.50 -1.62 8.75
N TRP A 106 -7.04 -0.81 7.85
CA TRP A 106 -7.26 0.61 8.08
C TRP A 106 -8.68 0.81 8.58
N ILE A 107 -8.80 1.52 9.70
CA ILE A 107 -10.08 1.86 10.31
C ILE A 107 -10.25 3.37 10.21
N ARG A 108 -11.38 3.77 9.64
CA ARG A 108 -11.78 5.17 9.52
C ARG A 108 -13.18 5.36 10.09
N HIS A 109 -13.42 6.54 10.66
CA HIS A 109 -14.67 6.89 11.32
C HIS A 109 -15.22 8.20 10.72
N TYR A 110 -16.43 8.11 10.19
CA TYR A 110 -17.11 9.16 9.44
C TYR A 110 -18.42 9.55 10.12
N GLN A 111 -18.73 10.84 10.15
CA GLN A 111 -20.07 11.36 10.44
C GLN A 111 -20.92 11.35 9.19
N ILE A 112 -22.21 11.06 9.36
CA ILE A 112 -23.20 11.24 8.31
C ILE A 112 -23.80 12.64 8.44
N SER A 113 -23.66 13.46 7.39
CA SER A 113 -24.25 14.79 7.32
C SER A 113 -25.11 14.91 6.05
N PRO A 114 -26.37 15.36 6.11
CA PRO A 114 -27.18 15.57 4.91
C PRO A 114 -26.57 16.69 4.04
N GLU A 115 -26.56 16.50 2.73
CA GLU A 115 -25.96 17.46 1.78
C GLU A 115 -26.75 18.76 1.68
N SER A 116 -28.09 18.70 1.81
CA SER A 116 -28.96 19.87 1.84
C SER A 116 -29.89 19.86 3.04
N SER A 117 -30.24 21.06 3.50
CA SER A 117 -31.05 21.32 4.69
C SER A 117 -32.60 21.19 4.56
N PRO A 118 -33.24 20.73 3.45
CA PRO A 118 -34.68 20.47 3.50
C PRO A 118 -34.97 19.16 4.25
N GLU A 119 -36.03 19.20 5.05
CA GLU A 119 -36.50 18.13 5.94
C GLU A 119 -36.82 16.81 5.20
N SER A 120 -37.06 16.88 3.89
CA SER A 120 -37.36 15.72 3.02
C SER A 120 -36.13 14.91 2.59
N THR A 121 -34.91 15.42 2.75
CA THR A 121 -33.67 14.73 2.31
C THR A 121 -32.92 14.01 3.42
N ILE A 122 -33.34 14.13 4.68
CA ILE A 122 -32.67 13.51 5.84
C ILE A 122 -32.61 11.98 5.71
N ASN A 123 -33.65 11.35 5.17
CA ASN A 123 -33.76 9.89 5.05
C ASN A 123 -33.34 9.32 3.68
N ASN A 124 -32.82 10.16 2.77
CA ASN A 124 -32.41 9.70 1.45
C ASN A 124 -30.91 9.32 1.45
N PRO A 125 -30.54 8.03 1.30
CA PRO A 125 -29.14 7.59 1.35
C PRO A 125 -28.26 8.22 0.26
N ASN A 126 -28.86 8.57 -0.88
CA ASN A 126 -28.15 9.11 -2.04
C ASN A 126 -27.73 10.59 -1.88
N LYS A 127 -28.19 11.29 -0.83
CA LYS A 127 -27.91 12.72 -0.58
C LYS A 127 -27.24 12.94 0.77
N GLN A 128 -26.38 12.00 1.15
CA GLN A 128 -25.61 12.04 2.40
C GLN A 128 -24.14 12.28 2.10
N THR A 129 -23.54 13.23 2.81
CA THR A 129 -22.11 13.51 2.80
C THR A 129 -21.46 12.89 4.02
N LEU A 130 -20.21 12.45 3.87
CA LEU A 130 -19.43 11.82 4.93
C LEU A 130 -18.26 12.71 5.31
N THR A 131 -18.21 13.12 6.58
CA THR A 131 -17.10 13.95 7.10
C THR A 131 -16.26 13.11 8.06
N GLU A 132 -14.93 13.11 7.91
CA GLU A 132 -14.05 12.36 8.83
C GLU A 132 -13.98 13.02 10.20
N ILE A 133 -14.47 12.35 11.25
CA ILE A 133 -14.27 12.78 12.65
C ILE A 133 -12.99 12.16 13.24
N GLY A 134 -12.78 10.86 12.98
CA GLY A 134 -11.78 10.02 13.68
C GLY A 134 -12.39 9.20 14.83
N PRO A 135 -11.66 8.28 15.49
CA PRO A 135 -10.22 8.01 15.38
C PRO A 135 -9.82 7.28 14.09
N ARG A 136 -8.60 7.55 13.61
CA ARG A 136 -7.98 6.86 12.47
C ARG A 136 -6.97 5.86 13.02
N MET A 137 -7.12 4.59 12.66
CA MET A 137 -6.23 3.53 13.15
C MET A 137 -5.79 2.64 12.02
N VAL A 138 -4.58 2.09 12.16
CA VAL A 138 -4.04 1.06 11.29
C VAL A 138 -3.63 -0.11 12.16
N LEU A 139 -4.26 -1.26 11.95
CA LEU A 139 -4.01 -2.47 12.70
C LEU A 139 -3.31 -3.49 11.81
N GLU A 140 -2.26 -4.11 12.35
CA GLU A 140 -1.62 -5.26 11.72
C GLU A 140 -1.87 -6.49 12.60
N PRO A 141 -2.50 -7.55 12.08
CA PRO A 141 -2.67 -8.78 12.86
C PRO A 141 -1.31 -9.43 13.11
N ILE A 142 -0.96 -9.65 14.37
CA ILE A 142 0.32 -10.26 14.76
C ILE A 142 0.14 -11.77 14.96
N LEU A 143 -0.81 -12.14 15.81
CA LEU A 143 -1.01 -13.50 16.30
C LEU A 143 -2.51 -13.75 16.53
N ILE A 144 -2.97 -14.98 16.27
CA ILE A 144 -4.29 -15.45 16.69
C ILE A 144 -4.10 -16.69 17.56
N LEU A 145 -4.64 -16.64 18.76
CA LEU A 145 -4.63 -17.73 19.74
C LEU A 145 -5.95 -18.50 19.67
N ALA A 146 -5.91 -19.79 20.02
CA ALA A 146 -7.10 -20.63 20.06
C ALA A 146 -8.07 -20.27 21.19
N GLY A 147 -7.56 -19.80 22.33
CA GLY A 147 -8.33 -19.45 23.51
C GLY A 147 -8.36 -17.96 23.81
N SER A 148 -9.03 -17.61 24.91
CA SER A 148 -9.05 -16.24 25.43
C SER A 148 -7.72 -15.95 26.13
N PHE A 149 -6.84 -15.21 25.44
CA PHE A 149 -5.49 -14.83 25.90
C PHE A 149 -4.51 -16.00 26.17
N SER A 150 -4.88 -17.24 25.85
CA SER A 150 -4.05 -18.43 26.05
C SER A 150 -4.36 -19.50 25.00
N GLY A 151 -3.55 -20.57 24.98
CA GLY A 151 -3.68 -21.69 24.05
C GLY A 151 -2.76 -21.56 22.83
N ASP A 152 -2.94 -22.49 21.90
CA ASP A 152 -2.03 -22.64 20.77
C ASP A 152 -2.17 -21.49 19.76
N VAL A 153 -1.05 -21.20 19.10
CA VAL A 153 -0.98 -20.20 18.04
C VAL A 153 -1.54 -20.80 16.76
N ILE A 154 -2.74 -20.36 16.37
CA ILE A 154 -3.39 -20.79 15.11
C ILE A 154 -2.82 -20.00 13.93
N TYR A 155 -2.49 -18.73 14.14
CA TYR A 155 -1.96 -17.86 13.10
C TYR A 155 -0.85 -16.97 13.64
N ARG A 156 0.19 -16.80 12.83
CA ARG A 156 1.28 -15.86 13.04
C ARG A 156 1.57 -15.12 11.74
N ASN A 157 1.62 -13.80 11.81
CA ASN A 157 2.03 -13.00 10.66
C ASN A 157 3.55 -13.09 10.47
N ILE A 158 3.97 -13.69 9.35
CA ILE A 158 5.39 -13.89 8.99
C ILE A 158 6.06 -12.55 8.63
N ARG A 159 5.29 -11.57 8.13
CA ARG A 159 5.81 -10.29 7.66
C ARG A 159 5.88 -9.23 8.77
N TYR A 160 5.32 -9.51 9.95
CA TYR A 160 5.31 -8.57 11.05
C TYR A 160 6.68 -8.51 11.73
N GLU A 161 7.30 -7.34 11.68
CA GLU A 161 8.46 -7.01 12.51
C GLU A 161 8.04 -6.05 13.63
N SER A 162 8.45 -6.37 14.86
CA SER A 162 8.13 -5.50 15.98
C SER A 162 8.93 -4.18 15.87
N PRO A 163 8.35 -3.03 16.28
CA PRO A 163 9.07 -1.76 16.29
C PRO A 163 10.36 -1.80 17.13
N THR A 164 10.38 -2.64 18.17
CA THR A 164 11.56 -2.88 18.99
C THR A 164 12.66 -3.59 18.21
N GLU A 165 12.30 -4.60 17.41
CA GLU A 165 13.26 -5.32 16.57
C GLU A 165 13.84 -4.38 15.49
N ILE A 166 13.01 -3.56 14.84
CA ILE A 166 13.48 -2.54 13.88
C ILE A 166 14.48 -1.58 14.54
N ARG A 167 14.17 -1.07 15.74
CA ARG A 167 15.09 -0.19 16.49
C ARG A 167 16.39 -0.90 16.86
N ARG A 168 16.31 -2.17 17.25
CA ARG A 168 17.47 -3.00 17.59
C ARG A 168 18.35 -3.22 16.36
N GLN A 169 17.77 -3.51 15.20
CA GLN A 169 18.48 -3.64 13.94
C GLN A 169 19.18 -2.33 13.55
N MET A 170 18.51 -1.19 13.64
CA MET A 170 19.12 0.11 13.39
C MET A 170 20.30 0.40 14.34
N LYS A 171 20.17 0.05 15.62
CA LYS A 171 21.27 0.18 16.58
C LYS A 171 22.44 -0.73 16.23
N ARG A 172 22.17 -1.94 15.74
CA ARG A 172 23.20 -2.89 15.30
C ARG A 172 23.98 -2.36 14.09
N VAL A 173 23.28 -1.82 13.09
CA VAL A 173 23.92 -1.20 11.92
C VAL A 173 24.84 -0.05 12.34
N ARG A 174 24.35 0.85 13.21
CA ARG A 174 25.16 1.97 13.74
C ARG A 174 26.37 1.49 14.56
N ALA A 175 26.24 0.39 15.30
CA ALA A 175 27.36 -0.18 16.04
C ALA A 175 28.46 -0.70 15.11
N VAL A 176 28.08 -1.37 14.01
CA VAL A 176 29.03 -1.84 12.98
C VAL A 176 29.74 -0.67 12.30
N GLU A 177 29.02 0.40 11.95
CA GLU A 177 29.62 1.61 11.40
C GLU A 177 30.62 2.25 12.38
N HIS A 178 30.31 2.26 13.67
CA HIS A 178 31.20 2.77 14.71
C HIS A 178 32.46 1.91 14.84
N GLU A 179 32.32 0.58 14.84
CA GLU A 179 33.44 -0.36 14.87
C GLU A 179 34.39 -0.14 13.67
N ALA A 180 33.84 0.03 12.47
CA ALA A 180 34.64 0.32 11.28
C ALA A 180 35.44 1.63 11.41
N LYS A 181 34.85 2.68 12.00
CA LYS A 181 35.53 3.95 12.25
C LYS A 181 36.67 3.82 13.26
N VAL A 182 36.45 3.05 14.33
CA VAL A 182 37.49 2.78 15.35
C VAL A 182 38.67 2.05 14.70
N VAL A 183 38.39 1.00 13.91
CA VAL A 183 39.43 0.25 13.18
C VAL A 183 40.20 1.14 12.20
N GLU A 184 39.51 2.05 11.50
CA GLU A 184 40.16 2.99 10.58
C GLU A 184 41.06 3.99 11.32
N TYR A 185 40.60 4.51 12.46
CA TYR A 185 41.38 5.38 13.33
C TYR A 185 42.65 4.69 13.85
N GLU A 186 42.53 3.44 14.31
CA GLU A 186 43.66 2.62 14.73
C GLU A 186 44.65 2.37 13.59
N LYS A 187 44.17 2.03 12.38
CA LYS A 187 45.02 1.88 11.19
C LYS A 187 45.73 3.19 10.82
N SER A 188 45.08 4.33 10.98
CA SER A 188 45.69 5.65 10.74
C SER A 188 46.80 5.94 11.75
N LYS A 189 46.58 5.66 13.04
CA LYS A 189 47.62 5.72 14.08
C LYS A 189 48.81 4.83 13.75
N MET A 190 48.57 3.58 13.41
CA MET A 190 49.64 2.63 13.04
C MET A 190 50.42 3.08 11.81
N ARG A 191 49.75 3.67 10.81
CA ARG A 191 50.44 4.25 9.64
C ARG A 191 51.35 5.41 10.02
N LYS A 192 50.93 6.30 10.93
CA LYS A 192 51.77 7.40 11.41
C LYS A 192 53.00 6.89 12.19
N ILE A 193 52.80 5.90 13.06
CA ILE A 193 53.89 5.27 13.81
C ILE A 193 54.86 4.53 12.87
N ALA A 194 54.35 3.81 11.87
CA ALA A 194 55.20 3.11 10.91
C ALA A 194 55.91 4.07 9.94
N ALA A 195 55.32 5.24 9.69
CA ALA A 195 55.92 6.31 8.91
C ALA A 195 56.90 7.16 9.74
N ASN A 196 57.41 6.67 10.88
CA ASN A 196 58.46 7.32 11.66
C ASN A 196 59.65 7.61 10.74
N LEU A 197 59.69 8.83 10.21
CA LEU A 197 60.79 9.38 9.45
C LEU A 197 61.92 9.65 10.46
N GLU A 198 63.16 9.40 10.06
CA GLU A 198 64.33 9.83 10.85
C GLU A 198 64.20 11.31 11.20
N GLU A 199 64.55 11.67 12.44
CA GLU A 199 64.60 13.08 12.86
C GLU A 199 65.49 13.85 11.89
N ASP A 200 64.99 14.97 11.37
CA ASP A 200 65.75 15.81 10.47
C ASP A 200 66.84 16.52 11.29
N ASP A 201 68.12 16.24 11.00
CA ASP A 201 69.28 16.85 11.69
C ASP A 201 69.26 18.40 11.62
N LEU A 202 68.41 18.98 10.76
CA LEU A 202 68.20 20.42 10.63
C LEU A 202 67.25 21.02 11.68
N ASP A 203 66.49 20.23 12.43
CA ASP A 203 65.54 20.74 13.45
C ASP A 203 66.23 21.50 14.59
N GLU A 204 67.49 21.17 14.91
CA GLU A 204 68.31 21.92 15.86
C GLU A 204 68.64 23.34 15.37
N ILE A 205 68.77 23.53 14.05
CA ILE A 205 69.19 24.80 13.44
C ILE A 205 68.04 25.82 13.41
N PHE A 206 66.81 25.34 13.25
CA PHE A 206 65.62 26.21 13.21
C PHE A 206 64.94 26.41 14.58
N GLY A 207 65.46 25.78 15.64
CA GLY A 207 65.04 26.05 17.03
C GLY A 207 63.63 25.56 17.38
N SER A 208 63.06 24.61 16.61
CA SER A 208 61.73 24.04 16.82
C SER A 208 61.62 23.31 18.17
N LYS A 209 62.64 22.53 18.56
CA LYS A 209 62.70 21.78 19.84
C LYS A 209 62.58 22.66 21.09
N LYS A 210 63.23 23.84 21.11
CA LYS A 210 63.17 24.79 22.24
C LYS A 210 61.78 25.36 22.50
N LYS A 211 60.92 25.40 21.49
CA LYS A 211 59.57 25.97 21.59
C LYS A 211 58.58 24.96 22.16
N GLU A 212 58.75 23.68 21.87
CA GLU A 212 57.95 22.59 22.43
C GLU A 212 58.25 22.36 23.92
N GLU A 213 59.52 22.43 24.32
CA GLU A 213 59.93 22.33 25.73
C GLU A 213 59.33 23.47 26.60
N GLN A 214 59.27 24.69 26.07
CA GLN A 214 58.68 25.84 26.77
C GLN A 214 57.15 25.72 26.93
N LEU A 215 56.47 25.08 25.99
CA LEU A 215 55.03 24.84 26.06
C LEU A 215 54.70 23.72 27.06
N GLN A 216 55.54 22.68 27.15
CA GLN A 216 55.38 21.62 28.14
C GLN A 216 55.60 22.12 29.57
N GLN A 217 56.60 22.98 29.78
CA GLN A 217 56.81 23.62 31.08
C GLN A 217 55.63 24.51 31.49
N HIS A 218 54.94 25.16 30.55
CA HIS A 218 53.77 25.97 30.88
C HIS A 218 52.56 25.12 31.31
N ILE A 219 52.35 23.98 30.64
CA ILE A 219 51.25 23.05 30.98
C ILE A 219 51.49 22.41 32.36
N GLU A 220 52.73 22.05 32.70
CA GLU A 220 53.05 21.51 34.02
C GLU A 220 52.87 22.55 35.15
N ILE A 221 53.13 23.83 34.89
CA ILE A 221 52.90 24.90 35.86
C ILE A 221 51.40 25.14 36.07
N ASP A 222 50.59 25.08 35.01
CA ASP A 222 49.14 25.25 35.09
C ASP A 222 48.47 24.09 35.87
N ASP A 223 48.98 22.85 35.75
CA ASP A 223 48.51 21.69 36.51
C ASP A 223 48.89 21.77 38.02
N GLU A 224 50.07 22.33 38.35
CA GLU A 224 50.49 22.59 39.74
C GLU A 224 49.67 23.72 40.40
N GLU A 225 49.30 24.77 39.64
CA GLU A 225 48.44 25.85 40.14
C GLU A 225 46.99 25.37 40.38
N GLU A 226 46.47 24.40 39.61
CA GLU A 226 45.14 23.81 39.87
C GLU A 226 45.11 22.92 41.13
N GLU A 227 46.21 22.25 41.50
CA GLU A 227 46.30 21.49 42.75
C GLU A 227 46.38 22.40 43.99
N GLU A 228 47.01 23.58 43.90
CA GLU A 228 47.14 24.52 45.03
C GLU A 228 45.84 25.28 45.37
N VAL A 229 44.90 25.38 44.42
CA VAL A 229 43.57 26.03 44.60
C VAL A 229 42.53 25.04 45.17
N ALA A 230 42.84 23.74 45.21
CA ALA A 230 41.95 22.68 45.69
C ALA A 230 42.13 22.30 47.18
N GLU A 231 43.14 22.84 47.87
CA GLU A 231 43.33 22.77 49.35
C GLU A 231 42.71 23.97 50.10
#